data_AF-A0A7Y7YS97-F1
#
_entry.id   AF-A0A7Y7YS97-F1
#
_cell.length_a   1.000
_cell.length_b   1.000
_cell.length_c   1.000
_cell.angle_alpha   90.00
_cell.angle_beta   90.00
_cell.angle_gamma   90.00
#
_symmetry.space_group_name_H-M   'P 1'
#
loop_
_entity.id
_entity.type
_entity.pdbx_description
1 polymer ?
#
loop_
_entity_poly.entity_id
_entity_poly.type
_entity_poly.pdbx_seq_one_letter_code
_entity_poly.pdbx_strand_id
1 'polypeptide(L)'
;MQRKTGSYFDIVKLPNGKSTTVELTEEILTKALIKIFEAIVFDTNKRADAERHISDHYSSCMGNKLNKLSPLGMEFMNAVIANLAEQAFEHEGGNHAN
;
A
#
# COMPACT_ATOMS: atom_id res chain seq x y z
N MET A 1 6.55 -12.65 19.51
CA MET A 1 5.16 -12.86 19.97
C MET A 1 4.25 -12.71 18.76
N GLN A 2 3.72 -13.82 18.23
CA GLN A 2 2.78 -13.79 17.11
C GLN A 2 1.43 -13.31 17.64
N ARG A 3 1.02 -12.09 17.25
CA ARG A 3 -0.35 -11.62 17.49
C ARG A 3 -1.25 -12.28 16.44
N LYS A 4 -2.16 -13.14 16.90
CA LYS A 4 -3.29 -13.66 16.12
C LYS A 4 -4.30 -12.54 15.90
N THR A 5 -3.96 -11.61 15.02
CA THR A 5 -4.89 -10.64 14.43
C THR A 5 -4.39 -10.49 13.00
N GLY A 6 -5.26 -10.64 12.00
CA GLY A 6 -4.94 -10.43 10.58
C GLY A 6 -4.61 -8.98 10.23
N SER A 7 -3.96 -8.28 11.16
CA SER A 7 -3.54 -6.89 11.12
C SER A 7 -2.03 -6.91 11.28
N TYR A 8 -1.32 -6.59 10.19
CA TYR A 8 0.11 -6.40 10.19
C TYR A 8 0.38 -4.96 10.61
N PHE A 9 1.09 -4.76 11.72
CA PHE A 9 1.53 -3.42 12.10
C PHE A 9 2.96 -3.24 11.60
N ASP A 10 3.18 -2.28 10.71
CA ASP A 10 4.50 -1.97 10.19
C ASP A 10 4.95 -0.60 10.69
N ILE A 11 6.22 -0.50 11.08
CA ILE A 11 6.81 0.73 11.61
C ILE A 11 7.59 1.36 10.47
N VAL A 12 7.01 2.38 9.86
CA VAL A 12 7.56 3.04 8.69
C VAL A 12 8.30 4.30 9.14
N LYS A 13 9.52 4.47 8.67
CA LYS A 13 10.29 5.69 8.93
C LYS A 13 10.01 6.69 7.82
N LEU A 14 9.34 7.78 8.17
CA LEU A 14 9.02 8.87 7.26
C LEU A 14 10.31 9.58 6.82
N PRO A 15 10.31 10.24 5.65
CA PRO A 15 11.46 11.02 5.17
C PRO A 15 11.89 12.13 6.14
N ASN A 16 10.97 12.60 6.98
CA ASN A 16 11.23 13.58 8.04
C ASN A 16 11.96 13.00 9.28
N GLY A 17 12.40 11.73 9.21
CA GLY A 17 13.12 11.05 10.28
C GLY A 17 12.22 10.52 11.41
N LYS A 18 10.92 10.89 11.43
CA LYS A 18 9.92 10.39 12.38
C LYS A 18 9.43 9.00 11.97
N SER A 19 9.27 8.10 12.93
CA SER A 19 8.66 6.79 12.71
C SER A 19 7.17 6.86 13.00
N THR A 20 6.35 6.33 12.10
CA THR A 20 4.91 6.14 12.33
C THR A 20 4.58 4.65 12.26
N THR A 21 3.60 4.23 13.07
CA THR A 21 3.12 2.85 13.05
C THR A 21 1.88 2.82 12.18
N VAL A 22 1.93 2.08 11.08
CA VAL A 22 0.80 1.91 10.17
C VAL A 22 0.17 0.55 10.44
N GLU A 23 -1.13 0.55 10.73
CA GLU A 23 -1.93 -0.67 10.76
C GLU A 23 -2.28 -1.06 9.32
N LEU A 24 -1.67 -2.14 8.84
CA LEU A 24 -1.97 -2.79 7.57
C LEU A 24 -2.89 -3.98 7.85
N THR A 25 -4.18 -3.70 7.86
CA THR A 25 -5.19 -4.75 7.69
C THR A 25 -5.39 -5.05 6.21
N GLU A 26 -5.93 -6.22 5.89
CA GLU A 26 -6.30 -6.57 4.51
C GLU A 26 -7.19 -5.47 3.90
N GLU A 27 -8.16 -4.95 4.65
CA GLU A 27 -9.04 -3.87 4.18
C GLU A 27 -8.29 -2.56 3.91
N ILE A 28 -7.41 -2.13 4.83
CA ILE A 28 -6.64 -0.89 4.66
C ILE A 28 -5.69 -1.03 3.46
N LEU A 29 -5.01 -2.18 3.34
CA LEU A 29 -4.12 -2.46 2.22
C LEU A 29 -4.88 -2.47 0.89
N THR A 30 -6.03 -3.14 0.81
CA THR A 30 -6.88 -3.13 -0.38
C THR A 30 -7.32 -1.72 -0.75
N LYS A 31 -7.78 -0.92 0.22
CA LYS A 31 -8.16 0.49 -0.03
C LYS A 31 -6.98 1.34 -0.49
N ALA A 32 -5.79 1.13 0.08
CA ALA A 32 -4.57 1.83 -0.29
C ALA A 32 -4.19 1.49 -1.73
N LEU A 33 -4.21 0.20 -2.11
CA LEU A 33 -3.97 -0.26 -3.47
C LEU A 33 -4.96 0.38 -4.47
N ILE A 34 -6.25 0.40 -4.15
CA ILE A 34 -7.27 1.02 -5.01
C ILE A 34 -6.97 2.51 -5.20
N LYS A 35 -6.66 3.25 -4.13
CA LYS A 35 -6.45 4.71 -4.21
C LYS A 35 -5.11 5.12 -4.81
N ILE A 36 -4.04 4.40 -4.48
CA ILE A 36 -2.67 4.77 -4.83
C ILE A 36 -2.29 4.19 -6.19
N PHE A 37 -2.84 3.04 -6.55
CA PHE A 37 -2.49 2.36 -7.80
C PHE A 37 -3.68 2.35 -8.77
N GLU A 38 -4.79 1.68 -8.42
CA GLU A 38 -5.88 1.47 -9.39
C GLU A 38 -6.47 2.81 -9.86
N ALA A 39 -6.69 3.77 -8.97
CA ALA A 39 -7.24 5.08 -9.31
C ALA A 39 -6.35 5.85 -10.28
N ILE A 40 -5.02 5.80 -10.11
CA ILE A 40 -4.06 6.44 -11.03
C ILE A 40 -4.10 5.73 -12.38
N VAL A 41 -4.16 4.40 -12.39
CA VAL A 41 -4.23 3.61 -13.62
C VAL A 41 -5.54 3.88 -14.37
N PHE A 42 -6.67 3.99 -13.67
CA PHE A 42 -7.97 4.34 -14.24
C PHE A 42 -8.07 5.80 -14.71
N ASP A 43 -7.35 6.72 -14.08
CA ASP A 43 -7.28 8.13 -14.50
C ASP A 43 -6.45 8.29 -15.79
N THR A 44 -5.35 7.54 -15.88
CA THR A 44 -4.41 7.62 -17.00
C THR A 44 -4.78 6.76 -18.21
N ASN A 45 -5.55 5.69 -18.02
CA ASN A 45 -5.90 4.72 -19.07
C ASN A 45 -7.41 4.56 -19.23
N LYS A 46 -7.83 4.10 -20.42
CA LYS A 46 -9.22 3.64 -20.61
C LYS A 46 -9.49 2.45 -19.70
N ARG A 47 -10.72 2.35 -19.19
CA ARG A 47 -11.15 1.30 -18.25
C ARG A 47 -10.67 -0.12 -18.63
N ALA A 48 -10.82 -0.50 -19.90
CA ALA A 48 -10.41 -1.82 -20.39
C ALA A 48 -8.89 -2.05 -20.33
N ASP A 49 -8.09 -1.04 -20.64
CA ASP A 49 -6.63 -1.10 -20.53
C ASP A 49 -6.19 -1.04 -19.06
N ALA A 50 -6.87 -0.24 -18.25
CA ALA A 50 -6.61 -0.13 -16.82
C ALA A 50 -6.78 -1.46 -16.09
N GLU A 51 -7.90 -2.16 -16.30
CA GLU A 51 -8.16 -3.48 -15.69
C GLU A 51 -7.08 -4.50 -16.08
N ARG A 52 -6.61 -4.45 -17.33
CA ARG A 52 -5.54 -5.32 -17.82
C ARG A 52 -4.20 -4.96 -17.19
N HIS A 53 -3.85 -3.68 -17.11
CA HIS A 53 -2.63 -3.20 -16.45
C HIS A 53 -2.59 -3.59 -14.97
N ILE A 54 -3.72 -3.42 -14.27
CA ILE A 54 -3.84 -3.77 -12.86
C ILE A 54 -3.61 -5.28 -12.67
N SER A 55 -4.30 -6.10 -13.46
CA SER A 55 -4.18 -7.57 -13.38
C SER A 55 -2.77 -8.08 -13.71
N ASP A 56 -2.14 -7.49 -14.73
CA ASP A 56 -0.79 -7.83 -15.15
C ASP A 56 0.25 -7.43 -14.09
N HIS A 57 0.08 -6.25 -13.48
CA HIS A 57 0.94 -5.77 -12.41
C HIS A 57 0.84 -6.64 -11.16
N TYR A 58 -0.38 -7.00 -10.73
CA TYR A 58 -0.56 -7.91 -9.60
C TYR A 58 0.04 -9.29 -9.88
N SER A 59 -0.14 -9.81 -11.09
CA SER A 59 0.45 -11.08 -11.49
C SER A 59 1.98 -11.02 -11.47
N SER A 60 2.57 -9.89 -11.87
CA SER A 60 4.03 -9.64 -11.81
C SER A 60 4.55 -9.46 -10.38
N CYS A 61 3.71 -8.94 -9.49
CA CYS A 61 4.03 -8.80 -8.07
C CYS A 61 4.03 -10.15 -7.34
N MET A 62 3.23 -11.12 -7.80
CA MET A 62 3.28 -12.48 -7.27
C MET A 62 4.58 -13.17 -7.71
N GLY A 63 5.35 -13.66 -6.75
CA GLY A 63 6.55 -14.42 -7.02
C GLY A 63 6.24 -15.81 -7.53
N ASN A 64 7.23 -16.41 -8.20
CA ASN A 64 7.16 -17.78 -8.74
C ASN A 64 6.96 -18.87 -7.67
N LYS A 65 7.00 -18.51 -6.38
CA LYS A 65 6.63 -19.37 -5.25
C LYS A 65 5.30 -18.87 -4.69
N LEU A 66 4.32 -19.77 -4.54
CA LEU A 66 2.93 -19.61 -4.08
C LEU A 66 2.69 -18.90 -2.72
N ASN A 67 3.68 -18.20 -2.18
CA ASN A 67 3.55 -17.44 -0.95
C ASN A 67 4.59 -16.32 -0.79
N LYS A 68 5.31 -15.96 -1.86
CA LYS A 68 6.33 -14.91 -1.80
C LYS A 68 6.07 -13.86 -2.87
N LEU A 69 6.19 -12.59 -2.49
CA LEU A 69 6.24 -11.49 -3.44
C LEU A 69 7.53 -11.58 -4.27
N SER A 70 7.43 -11.24 -5.55
CA SER A 70 8.59 -10.95 -6.38
C SER A 70 9.36 -9.75 -5.81
N PRO A 71 10.65 -9.56 -6.16
CA PRO A 71 11.38 -8.34 -5.81
C PRO A 71 10.60 -7.08 -6.19
N LEU A 72 9.99 -7.09 -7.39
CA LEU A 72 9.10 -6.03 -7.86
C LEU A 72 7.90 -5.81 -6.92
N GLY A 73 7.23 -6.89 -6.52
CA GLY A 73 6.10 -6.81 -5.60
C GLY A 73 6.49 -6.34 -4.20
N MET A 74 7.71 -6.65 -3.74
CA MET A 74 8.24 -6.16 -2.47
C MET A 74 8.48 -4.64 -2.52
N GLU A 75 9.13 -4.15 -3.58
CA GLU A 75 9.34 -2.71 -3.75
C GLU A 75 8.02 -1.95 -3.91
N PHE A 76 7.07 -2.51 -4.68
CA PHE A 76 5.74 -1.95 -4.83
C PHE A 76 4.98 -1.87 -3.49
N MET A 77 4.93 -2.97 -2.72
CA MET A 77 4.29 -2.96 -1.41
C MET A 77 4.96 -1.97 -0.45
N ASN A 78 6.29 -1.89 -0.47
CA ASN A 78 7.02 -0.91 0.34
C ASN A 78 6.66 0.54 -0.04
N ALA A 79 6.49 0.84 -1.33
CA ALA A 79 6.04 2.15 -1.80
C ALA A 79 4.59 2.46 -1.40
N VAL A 80 3.68 1.48 -1.50
CA VAL A 80 2.28 1.62 -1.05
C VAL A 80 2.23 1.89 0.45
N ILE A 81 3.00 1.16 1.24
CA ILE A 81 3.09 1.31 2.69
C ILE A 81 3.69 2.68 3.05
N ALA A 82 4.75 3.13 2.36
CA ALA A 82 5.34 4.45 2.56
C ALA A 82 4.32 5.57 2.27
N ASN A 83 3.64 5.51 1.13
CA ASN A 83 2.64 6.51 0.76
C ASN A 83 1.40 6.47 1.68
N LEU A 84 1.04 5.30 2.21
CA LEU A 84 0.01 5.17 3.24
C LEU A 84 0.46 5.77 4.58
N ALA A 85 1.72 5.56 4.97
CA ALA A 85 2.32 6.15 6.16
C ALA A 85 2.36 7.68 6.08
N GLU A 86 2.70 8.22 4.91
CA GLU A 86 2.67 9.66 4.64
C GLU A 86 1.26 10.21 4.76
N GLN A 87 0.28 9.61 4.09
CA GLN A 87 -1.12 10.04 4.21
C GLN A 87 -1.67 9.93 5.64
N ALA A 88 -1.33 8.86 6.36
CA ALA A 88 -1.73 8.69 7.76
C ALA A 88 -1.09 9.78 8.66
N PHE A 89 0.15 10.16 8.37
CA PHE A 89 0.85 11.23 9.07
C PHE A 89 0.28 12.61 8.77
N GLU A 90 -0.04 12.90 7.50
CA GLU A 90 -0.72 14.13 7.11
C GLU A 90 -2.10 14.24 7.76
N HIS A 91 -2.83 13.12 7.89
CA HIS A 91 -4.13 13.09 8.54
C HIS A 91 -4.04 13.22 10.07
N GLU A 92 -2.97 12.74 10.71
CA GLU A 92 -2.69 12.98 12.14
C GLU A 92 -2.24 14.43 12.43
N GLY A 93 -1.60 15.09 11.46
CA GLY A 93 -1.26 16.51 11.55
C GLY A 93 -2.44 17.47 11.38
N GLY A 94 -3.61 16.96 10.98
CA GLY A 94 -4.79 17.76 10.63
C GLY A 94 -5.89 17.88 11.69
N ASN A 95 -5.81 17.22 12.85
CA ASN A 95 -6.90 17.21 13.83
C ASN A 95 -6.53 17.77 15.22
N HIS A 96 -5.70 18.81 15.28
CA HIS A 96 -5.61 19.67 16.46
C HIS A 96 -5.63 21.14 16.08
N ALA A 97 -6.74 21.59 15.49
CA ALA A 97 -7.19 22.98 15.54
C ALA A 97 -8.65 23.07 15.03
N ASN A 98 -9.62 22.90 15.93
CA ASN A 98 -10.68 23.88 16.26
C ASN A 98 -11.72 23.25 17.18
#